data_AF-A0A9D6ZHC4-F1
#
_entry.id   AF-A0A9D6ZHC4-F1
#
_cell.length_a   1.000
_cell.length_b   1.000
_cell.length_c   1.000
_cell.angle_alpha   90.00
_cell.angle_beta   90.00
_cell.angle_gamma   90.00
#
_symmetry.space_group_name_H-M   'P 1'
#
loop_
_entity.id
_entity.type
_entity.pdbx_description
1 polymer ?
#
loop_
_entity_poly.entity_id
_entity_poly.type
_entity_poly.pdbx_seq_one_letter_code
_entity_poly.pdbx_strand_id
1 'polypeptide(L)'
;MMTKNSRRRWVLAGLGALLVALPGFASAACSMANLRGTWYAVGVSGDTQLGHMDETVRCKIVVSSSGAIPATGSACYVRDYTGLSTVSIPSGSLSVSSACAVTGTLRMCRSGSCYNFRVQHAQMARDWNTFSLVGYSQSNPDIVSFFDAVKR
;
A
#
# COMPACT_ATOMS: atom_id res chain seq x y z
N MET A 1 -6.15 -84.80 -29.11
CA MET A 1 -5.57 -84.64 -30.46
C MET A 1 -5.29 -83.15 -30.66
N MET A 2 -4.03 -82.78 -30.91
CA MET A 2 -3.49 -81.42 -31.12
C MET A 2 -4.16 -80.72 -32.34
N THR A 3 -4.28 -79.40 -32.50
CA THR A 3 -3.27 -78.30 -32.66
C THR A 3 -3.97 -76.92 -32.55
N LYS A 4 -3.51 -75.86 -31.85
CA LYS A 4 -2.39 -74.86 -31.99
C LYS A 4 -2.77 -73.53 -32.71
N ASN A 5 -2.51 -72.40 -32.00
CA ASN A 5 -2.25 -70.99 -32.46
C ASN A 5 -3.44 -70.15 -33.00
N SER A 6 -3.57 -68.81 -32.82
CA SER A 6 -2.60 -67.74 -32.53
C SER A 6 -3.22 -66.43 -31.97
N ARG A 7 -2.41 -65.72 -31.17
CA ARG A 7 -2.32 -64.29 -30.77
C ARG A 7 -3.41 -63.26 -31.18
N ARG A 8 -3.81 -62.41 -30.21
CA ARG A 8 -3.66 -60.93 -30.27
C ARG A 8 -3.85 -60.26 -28.90
N ARG A 9 -2.82 -59.52 -28.47
CA ARG A 9 -2.76 -58.59 -27.32
C ARG A 9 -3.45 -57.28 -27.67
N TRP A 10 -4.17 -56.66 -26.74
CA TRP A 10 -4.40 -55.21 -26.60
C TRP A 10 -4.61 -54.93 -25.10
N VAL A 11 -3.53 -54.70 -24.34
CA VAL A 11 -3.03 -53.37 -23.91
C VAL A 11 -4.07 -52.57 -23.13
N LEU A 12 -3.86 -52.52 -21.82
CA LEU A 12 -4.41 -51.55 -20.87
C LEU A 12 -4.16 -50.12 -21.37
N ALA A 13 -5.21 -49.30 -21.40
CA ALA A 13 -5.07 -47.85 -21.46
C ALA A 13 -5.85 -47.27 -20.27
N GLY A 14 -5.20 -47.22 -19.12
CA GLY A 14 -5.63 -46.38 -18.01
C GLY A 14 -5.45 -44.92 -18.40
N LEU A 15 -6.55 -44.19 -18.57
CA LEU A 15 -6.52 -42.73 -18.58
C LEU A 15 -6.33 -42.26 -17.14
N GLY A 16 -5.07 -42.15 -16.72
CA GLY A 16 -4.70 -41.31 -15.59
C GLY A 16 -4.97 -39.86 -15.95
N ALA A 17 -5.96 -39.24 -15.30
CA ALA A 17 -6.15 -37.81 -15.36
C ALA A 17 -4.94 -37.13 -14.69
N LEU A 18 -4.03 -36.62 -15.51
CA LEU A 18 -2.94 -35.76 -15.06
C LEU A 18 -3.55 -34.40 -14.67
N LEU A 19 -3.95 -34.26 -13.40
CA LEU A 19 -4.21 -32.97 -12.79
C LEU A 19 -2.89 -32.19 -12.77
N VAL A 20 -2.66 -31.39 -13.79
CA VAL A 20 -1.60 -30.37 -13.79
C VAL A 20 -2.00 -29.36 -12.72
N ALA A 21 -1.45 -29.52 -11.52
CA ALA A 21 -1.43 -28.47 -10.53
C ALA A 21 -0.59 -27.34 -11.11
N LEU A 22 -1.25 -26.38 -11.76
CA LEU A 22 -0.63 -25.10 -12.07
C LEU A 22 -0.15 -24.54 -10.72
N PRO A 23 1.13 -24.15 -10.57
CA PRO A 23 1.55 -23.45 -9.38
C PRO A 23 0.73 -22.17 -9.34
N GLY A 24 -0.30 -22.14 -8.49
CA GLY A 24 -0.96 -20.91 -8.13
C GLY A 24 0.15 -20.02 -7.61
N PHE A 25 0.45 -18.94 -8.32
CA PHE A 25 1.34 -17.90 -7.82
C PHE A 25 0.72 -17.43 -6.51
N ALA A 26 1.17 -17.99 -5.38
CA ALA A 26 0.79 -17.53 -4.07
C ALA A 26 1.41 -16.14 -3.94
N SER A 27 0.67 -15.12 -4.37
CA SER A 27 1.09 -13.75 -4.18
C SER A 27 1.19 -13.55 -2.67
N ALA A 28 2.36 -13.18 -2.17
CA ALA A 28 2.56 -12.97 -0.75
C ALA A 28 1.52 -11.93 -0.25
N ALA A 29 0.61 -12.38 0.60
CA ALA A 29 -0.50 -11.56 1.08
C ALA A 29 0.03 -10.49 2.03
N CYS A 30 -0.47 -9.26 1.90
CA CYS A 30 -0.16 -8.23 2.89
C CYS A 30 -0.99 -8.39 4.16
N SER A 31 -0.43 -7.91 5.26
CA SER A 31 -1.03 -7.92 6.58
C SER A 31 -0.63 -6.66 7.36
N MET A 32 -1.30 -6.39 8.47
CA MET A 32 -0.96 -5.25 9.34
C MET A 32 0.50 -5.30 9.85
N ALA A 33 1.11 -6.48 9.96
CA ALA A 33 2.53 -6.59 10.30
C ALA A 33 3.44 -5.99 9.23
N ASN A 34 3.06 -6.09 7.95
CA ASN A 34 3.77 -5.48 6.84
C ASN A 34 3.63 -3.95 6.85
N LEU A 35 2.50 -3.41 7.29
CA LEU A 35 2.29 -1.97 7.38
C LEU A 35 2.89 -1.32 8.64
N ARG A 36 2.91 -2.03 9.78
CA ARG A 36 3.48 -1.53 11.04
C ARG A 36 4.94 -1.11 10.86
N GLY A 37 5.33 0.05 11.36
CA GLY A 37 6.73 0.50 11.37
C GLY A 37 6.87 2.00 11.17
N THR A 38 8.09 2.45 10.85
CA THR A 38 8.35 3.83 10.47
C THR A 38 8.48 3.92 8.96
N TRP A 39 7.69 4.80 8.37
CA TRP A 39 7.70 5.11 6.95
C TRP A 39 8.27 6.50 6.74
N TYR A 40 9.11 6.63 5.72
CA TYR A 40 9.65 7.89 5.27
C TYR A 40 9.14 8.15 3.85
N ALA A 41 8.45 9.26 3.67
CA ALA A 41 7.80 9.59 2.41
C ALA A 41 8.32 10.92 1.84
N VAL A 42 8.29 11.02 0.53
CA VAL A 42 8.51 12.26 -0.22
C VAL A 42 7.35 12.43 -1.21
N GLY A 43 7.15 13.64 -1.71
CA GLY A 43 6.11 13.84 -2.72
C GLY A 43 5.67 15.28 -2.85
N VAL A 44 4.47 15.46 -3.37
CA VAL A 44 3.88 16.78 -3.64
C VAL A 44 2.44 16.81 -3.18
N SER A 45 2.01 17.94 -2.67
CA SER A 45 0.62 18.22 -2.33
C SER A 45 0.23 19.58 -2.86
N GLY A 46 -1.04 19.81 -3.15
CA GLY A 46 -1.44 21.10 -3.69
C GLY A 46 -2.93 21.27 -3.80
N ASP A 47 -3.35 22.53 -3.84
CA ASP A 47 -4.73 22.92 -4.13
C ASP A 47 -4.87 23.06 -5.66
N THR A 48 -5.61 22.13 -6.26
CA THR A 48 -5.82 22.07 -7.70
C THR A 48 -6.71 23.19 -8.23
N GLN A 49 -7.53 23.81 -7.38
CA GLN A 49 -8.38 24.93 -7.75
C GLN A 49 -7.58 26.24 -7.77
N LEU A 50 -6.70 26.43 -6.78
CA LEU A 50 -5.91 27.66 -6.62
C LEU A 50 -4.52 27.61 -7.28
N GLY A 51 -4.08 26.43 -7.72
CA GLY A 51 -2.76 26.25 -8.34
C GLY A 51 -1.59 26.35 -7.35
N HIS A 52 -1.83 26.13 -6.07
CA HIS A 52 -0.78 26.11 -5.04
C HIS A 52 -0.17 24.72 -4.92
N MET A 53 1.15 24.63 -4.84
CA MET A 53 1.87 23.38 -4.63
C MET A 53 2.91 23.49 -3.52
N ASP A 54 2.92 22.45 -2.70
CA ASP A 54 3.86 22.20 -1.61
C ASP A 54 4.66 20.94 -1.97
N GLU A 55 5.97 21.02 -1.87
CA GLU A 55 6.86 19.87 -1.92
C GLU A 55 7.02 19.28 -0.53
N THR A 56 6.83 17.96 -0.39
CA THR A 56 7.19 17.24 0.82
C THR A 56 8.62 16.74 0.72
N VAL A 57 9.53 17.51 1.32
CA VAL A 57 10.97 17.23 1.36
C VAL A 57 11.25 15.92 2.07
N ARG A 58 10.53 15.67 3.18
CA ARG A 58 10.55 14.40 3.92
C ARG A 58 9.34 14.32 4.83
N CYS A 59 8.74 13.16 4.96
CA CYS A 59 7.70 12.91 5.94
C CYS A 59 7.95 11.61 6.68
N LYS A 60 7.94 11.66 8.01
CA LYS A 60 7.99 10.47 8.86
C LYS A 60 6.58 10.12 9.29
N ILE A 61 6.17 8.87 9.10
CA ILE A 61 4.88 8.34 9.53
C ILE A 61 5.13 7.06 10.34
N VAL A 62 4.79 7.09 11.62
CA VAL A 62 4.87 5.93 12.52
C VAL A 62 3.52 5.25 12.56
N VAL A 63 3.49 3.96 12.22
CA VAL A 63 2.30 3.12 12.22
C VAL A 63 2.44 2.04 13.28
N SER A 64 1.51 2.02 14.23
CA SER A 64 1.44 0.98 15.28
C SER A 64 0.98 -0.38 14.73
N SER A 65 0.99 -1.41 15.57
CA SER A 65 0.53 -2.76 15.19
C SER A 65 -0.95 -2.82 14.81
N SER A 66 -1.79 -1.94 15.35
CA SER A 66 -3.21 -1.85 15.00
C SER A 66 -3.46 -0.95 13.78
N GLY A 67 -2.43 -0.32 13.22
CA GLY A 67 -2.58 0.66 12.15
C GLY A 67 -2.82 2.09 12.62
N ALA A 68 -2.99 2.31 13.92
CA ALA A 68 -3.12 3.65 14.47
C ALA A 68 -1.80 4.43 14.33
N ILE A 69 -1.92 5.73 14.06
CA ILE A 69 -0.80 6.68 14.09
C ILE A 69 -0.71 7.25 15.51
N PRO A 70 0.38 6.99 16.25
CA PRO A 70 0.56 7.55 17.59
C PRO A 70 0.62 9.07 17.55
N ALA A 71 0.24 9.71 18.66
CA ALA A 71 0.19 11.17 18.74
C ALA A 71 1.54 11.87 18.56
N THR A 72 2.63 11.14 18.78
CA THR A 72 3.99 11.65 18.64
C THR A 72 4.78 10.78 17.66
N GLY A 73 5.77 11.39 17.01
CA GLY A 73 6.72 10.69 16.15
C GLY A 73 6.45 10.77 14.65
N SER A 74 5.31 11.30 14.23
CA SER A 74 4.96 11.51 12.82
C SER A 74 4.89 13.00 12.46
N ALA A 75 5.66 13.40 11.45
CA ALA A 75 5.69 14.78 10.96
C ALA A 75 6.31 14.85 9.55
N CYS A 76 5.85 15.82 8.77
CA CYS A 76 6.42 16.16 7.48
C CYS A 76 7.12 17.52 7.52
N TYR A 77 8.23 17.62 6.80
CA TYR A 77 8.85 18.88 6.41
C TYR A 77 8.43 19.17 4.97
N VAL A 78 7.78 20.29 4.78
CA VAL A 78 7.24 20.73 3.50
C VAL A 78 7.82 22.07 3.12
N ARG A 79 7.89 22.33 1.82
CA ARG A 79 8.39 23.57 1.23
C ARG A 79 7.35 24.10 0.26
N ASP A 80 7.03 25.38 0.38
CA ASP A 80 6.21 26.10 -0.60
C ASP A 80 6.88 27.43 -0.96
N TYR A 81 6.15 28.32 -1.63
CA TYR A 81 6.64 29.63 -2.04
C TYR A 81 7.03 30.55 -0.87
N THR A 82 6.51 30.30 0.34
CA THR A 82 6.83 31.05 1.57
C THR A 82 8.04 30.50 2.31
N GLY A 83 8.47 29.27 1.99
CA GLY A 83 9.65 28.62 2.55
C GLY A 83 9.34 27.27 3.19
N LEU A 84 10.20 26.87 4.14
CA LEU A 84 10.09 25.60 4.83
C LEU A 84 9.13 25.68 6.03
N SER A 85 8.32 24.65 6.21
CA SER A 85 7.47 24.51 7.37
C SER A 85 7.31 23.05 7.79
N THR A 86 6.72 22.83 8.96
CA THR A 86 6.45 21.50 9.51
C THR A 86 4.95 21.25 9.57
N VAL A 87 4.55 20.06 9.12
CA VAL A 87 3.20 19.53 9.25
C VAL A 87 3.23 18.37 10.24
N SER A 88 2.57 18.49 11.38
CA SER A 88 2.48 17.38 12.35
C SER A 88 1.37 16.41 11.98
N ILE A 89 1.52 15.14 12.35
CA ILE A 89 0.49 14.10 12.16
C ILE A 89 0.14 13.53 13.54
N PRO A 90 -0.70 14.22 14.33
CA PRO A 90 -0.97 13.83 15.72
C PRO A 90 -1.96 12.67 15.87
N SER A 91 -2.57 12.17 14.79
CA SER A 91 -3.43 10.99 14.84
C SER A 91 -3.78 10.51 13.44
N GLY A 92 -4.37 9.31 13.38
CA GLY A 92 -4.84 8.71 12.15
C GLY A 92 -4.94 7.20 12.30
N SER A 93 -5.40 6.55 11.25
CA SER A 93 -5.39 5.11 11.12
C SER A 93 -5.14 4.73 9.66
N LEU A 94 -4.29 3.73 9.47
CA LEU A 94 -4.06 3.08 8.19
C LEU A 94 -4.37 1.60 8.34
N SER A 95 -4.87 0.99 7.27
CA SER A 95 -5.13 -0.44 7.17
C SER A 95 -4.58 -0.95 5.85
N VAL A 96 -4.30 -2.24 5.78
CA VAL A 96 -3.87 -2.90 4.55
C VAL A 96 -4.68 -4.17 4.33
N SER A 97 -5.14 -4.37 3.11
CA SER A 97 -5.83 -5.61 2.69
C SER A 97 -4.82 -6.70 2.31
N SER A 98 -5.29 -7.94 2.15
CA SER A 98 -4.48 -9.04 1.62
C SER A 98 -3.95 -8.78 0.21
N ALA A 99 -4.63 -7.93 -0.56
CA ALA A 99 -4.21 -7.46 -1.88
C ALA A 99 -3.16 -6.33 -1.83
N CYS A 100 -2.66 -5.98 -0.65
CA CYS A 100 -1.68 -4.91 -0.43
C CYS A 100 -2.21 -3.49 -0.73
N ALA A 101 -3.52 -3.33 -0.89
CA ALA A 101 -4.13 -2.00 -0.94
C ALA A 101 -4.13 -1.39 0.47
N VAL A 102 -3.58 -0.19 0.60
CA VAL A 102 -3.53 0.58 1.84
C VAL A 102 -4.64 1.62 1.83
N THR A 103 -5.37 1.74 2.93
CA THR A 103 -6.44 2.74 3.07
C THR A 103 -6.40 3.36 4.46
N GLY A 104 -7.01 4.53 4.63
CA GLY A 104 -7.09 5.14 5.94
C GLY A 104 -7.23 6.65 5.91
N THR A 105 -7.03 7.27 7.07
CA THR A 105 -7.10 8.72 7.27
C THR A 105 -6.01 9.17 8.21
N LEU A 106 -5.36 10.28 7.88
CA LEU A 106 -4.34 10.93 8.70
C LEU A 106 -4.85 12.31 9.09
N ARG A 107 -4.74 12.69 10.37
CA ARG A 107 -4.97 14.06 10.80
C ARG A 107 -3.66 14.82 10.63
N MET A 108 -3.65 15.82 9.76
CA MET A 108 -2.46 16.63 9.47
C MET A 108 -2.68 18.06 9.97
N CYS A 109 -1.69 18.65 10.61
CA CYS A 109 -1.78 19.99 11.17
C CYS A 109 -0.60 20.87 10.76
N ARG A 110 -0.87 22.05 10.20
CA ARG A 110 0.11 23.06 9.77
C ARG A 110 -0.28 24.40 10.36
N SER A 111 0.63 25.06 11.08
CA SER A 111 0.43 26.40 11.66
C SER A 111 -0.89 26.57 12.43
N GLY A 112 -1.28 25.56 13.23
CA GLY A 112 -2.51 25.57 14.03
C GLY A 112 -3.79 25.16 13.30
N SER A 113 -3.76 25.04 11.98
CA SER A 113 -4.89 24.51 11.19
C SER A 113 -4.72 23.01 10.95
N CYS A 114 -5.78 22.23 11.15
CA CYS A 114 -5.77 20.79 10.96
C CYS A 114 -6.82 20.35 9.97
N TYR A 115 -6.50 19.32 9.19
CA TYR A 115 -7.44 18.65 8.30
C TYR A 115 -7.22 17.14 8.33
N ASN A 116 -8.21 16.40 7.84
CA ASN A 116 -8.10 14.97 7.67
C ASN A 116 -7.73 14.68 6.22
N PHE A 117 -6.57 14.08 6.01
CA PHE A 117 -6.13 13.54 4.74
C PHE A 117 -6.65 12.12 4.59
N ARG A 118 -7.50 11.87 3.60
CA ARG A 118 -8.01 10.54 3.28
C ARG A 118 -7.18 9.90 2.19
N VAL A 119 -6.67 8.70 2.45
CA VAL A 119 -6.00 7.88 1.43
C VAL A 119 -7.06 7.37 0.47
N GLN A 120 -6.95 7.75 -0.81
CA GLN A 120 -7.87 7.35 -1.87
C GLN A 120 -7.35 6.14 -2.63
N HIS A 121 -6.06 6.15 -2.98
CA HIS A 121 -5.40 5.04 -3.65
C HIS A 121 -4.02 4.86 -3.04
N ALA A 122 -3.71 3.67 -2.56
CA ALA A 122 -2.35 3.33 -2.15
C ALA A 122 -2.12 1.84 -2.31
N GLN A 123 -0.94 1.50 -2.82
CA GLN A 123 -0.58 0.12 -3.10
C GLN A 123 0.82 -0.16 -2.55
N MET A 124 0.87 -1.07 -1.57
CA MET A 124 2.12 -1.57 -1.05
C MET A 124 2.75 -2.56 -2.03
N ALA A 125 4.04 -2.36 -2.29
CA ALA A 125 4.84 -3.28 -3.06
C ALA A 125 4.96 -4.62 -2.34
N ARG A 126 5.22 -5.68 -3.10
CA ARG A 126 5.32 -7.05 -2.57
C ARG A 126 6.58 -7.29 -1.74
N ASP A 127 7.55 -6.37 -1.80
CA ASP A 127 8.70 -6.34 -0.89
C ASP A 127 8.36 -5.80 0.51
N TRP A 128 7.14 -5.26 0.67
CA TRP A 128 6.60 -4.66 1.90
C TRP A 128 7.40 -3.49 2.46
N ASN A 129 8.30 -2.93 1.65
CA ASN A 129 9.19 -1.86 2.04
C ASN A 129 8.85 -0.55 1.34
N THR A 130 8.00 -0.58 0.33
CA THR A 130 7.58 0.63 -0.39
C THR A 130 6.07 0.65 -0.61
N PHE A 131 5.49 1.85 -0.63
CA PHE A 131 4.16 2.07 -1.18
C PHE A 131 4.01 3.51 -1.67
N SER A 132 3.32 3.66 -2.81
CA SER A 132 2.86 4.97 -3.29
C SER A 132 1.44 5.20 -2.81
N LEU A 133 1.12 6.45 -2.48
CA LEU A 133 -0.20 6.83 -2.01
C LEU A 133 -0.66 8.15 -2.64
N VAL A 134 -1.96 8.21 -2.92
CA VAL A 134 -2.69 9.38 -3.36
C VAL A 134 -3.85 9.58 -2.41
N GLY A 135 -4.10 10.81 -2.02
CA GLY A 135 -5.24 11.16 -1.21
C GLY A 135 -5.59 12.62 -1.30
N TYR A 136 -6.56 13.02 -0.51
CA TYR A 136 -7.11 14.37 -0.54
C TYR A 136 -7.53 14.83 0.85
N SER A 137 -7.64 16.14 1.05
CA SER A 137 -8.21 16.71 2.27
C SER A 137 -9.72 16.54 2.29
N GLN A 138 -10.27 15.97 3.36
CA GLN A 138 -11.71 15.80 3.51
C GLN A 138 -12.48 17.11 3.66
N SER A 139 -11.82 18.19 4.11
CA SER A 139 -12.44 19.51 4.24
C SER A 139 -12.38 20.32 2.95
N ASN A 140 -11.42 20.01 2.07
CA ASN A 140 -11.31 20.59 0.74
C ASN A 140 -10.75 19.53 -0.23
N PRO A 141 -11.59 18.81 -0.97
CA PRO A 141 -11.16 17.75 -1.89
C PRO A 141 -10.26 18.22 -3.03
N ASP A 142 -10.21 19.52 -3.31
CA ASP A 142 -9.31 20.09 -4.32
C ASP A 142 -7.85 20.07 -3.85
N ILE A 143 -7.62 19.92 -2.53
CA ILE A 143 -6.29 19.67 -1.96
C ILE A 143 -5.97 18.18 -2.07
N VAL A 144 -5.07 17.84 -2.98
CA VAL A 144 -4.61 16.49 -3.25
C VAL A 144 -3.15 16.32 -2.87
N SER A 145 -2.75 15.11 -2.49
CA SER A 145 -1.36 14.78 -2.20
C SER A 145 -0.97 13.45 -2.80
N PHE A 146 0.27 13.40 -3.28
CA PHE A 146 0.93 12.23 -3.85
C PHE A 146 2.19 12.00 -3.04
N PHE A 147 2.37 10.79 -2.50
CA PHE A 147 3.59 10.42 -1.80
C PHE A 147 4.11 9.06 -2.22
N ASP A 148 5.43 8.94 -2.24
CA ASP A 148 6.14 7.67 -2.27
C ASP A 148 6.79 7.45 -0.92
N ALA A 149 6.45 6.33 -0.28
CA ALA A 149 6.90 5.98 1.06
C ALA A 149 7.82 4.76 1.05
N VAL A 150 8.87 4.81 1.88
CA VAL A 150 9.82 3.72 2.11
C VAL A 150 9.90 3.40 3.59
N LYS A 151 9.91 2.11 3.94
CA LYS A 151 10.00 1.62 5.31
C LYS A 151 11.45 1.57 5.79
N ARG A 152 11.70 1.97 7.04
CA ARG A 152 13.01 1.90 7.71
C ARG A 152 12.86 1.48 9.17
#